data_AF-A0A6P8F0I4-F1
#
_entry.id   AF-A0A6P8F0I4-F1
#
_cell.length_a   1.000
_cell.length_b   1.000
_cell.length_c   1.000
_cell.angle_alpha   90.00
_cell.angle_beta   90.00
_cell.angle_gamma   90.00
#
_symmetry.space_group_name_H-M   'P 1'
#
loop_
_entity.id
_entity.type
_entity.pdbx_description
1 polymer ?
#
loop_
_entity_poly.entity_id
_entity_poly.type
_entity_poly.pdbx_seq_one_letter_code
_entity_poly.pdbx_strand_id
1 'polypeptide(L)'
;MHPGKCWAFSGSQGFLTIALSLPVRVTHVTLEHIPKSLSPTGRIDSAPREFAVYGLSGFDEQEEGKFLGRFTYNSDGEPIQTFELPDSVKDVYRAVQLRVLSNWGNPEYSCVYRFRVHGQPLPH
;
A
#
# COMPACT_ATOMS: atom_id res chain seq x y z
N MET A 1 -9.79 -12.72 4.25
CA MET A 1 -10.27 -11.63 3.37
C MET A 1 -11.42 -12.18 2.54
N HIS A 2 -12.49 -11.42 2.29
CA HIS A 2 -13.62 -11.87 1.47
C HIS A 2 -13.81 -10.92 0.27
N PRO A 3 -14.20 -11.43 -0.92
CA PRO A 3 -14.49 -10.58 -2.07
C PRO A 3 -15.44 -9.43 -1.72
N GLY A 4 -15.13 -8.23 -2.21
CA GLY A 4 -15.93 -7.02 -1.98
C GLY A 4 -15.69 -6.29 -0.65
N LYS A 5 -14.87 -6.84 0.25
CA LYS A 5 -14.42 -6.15 1.48
C LYS A 5 -13.11 -5.37 1.26
N CYS A 6 -13.13 -4.43 0.31
CA CYS A 6 -12.01 -3.57 -0.02
C CYS A 6 -12.41 -2.09 -0.04
N TRP A 7 -11.42 -1.20 0.06
CA TRP A 7 -11.61 0.21 -0.21
C TRP A 7 -11.45 0.46 -1.71
N ALA A 8 -12.54 0.87 -2.36
CA ALA A 8 -12.57 1.23 -3.77
C ALA A 8 -12.45 2.74 -3.95
N PHE A 9 -11.67 3.17 -4.93
CA PHE A 9 -11.59 4.56 -5.36
C PHE A 9 -11.68 4.67 -6.89
N SER A 10 -12.19 5.80 -7.37
CA SER A 10 -12.42 6.04 -8.80
C SER A 10 -11.10 6.10 -9.58
N GLY A 11 -11.08 5.46 -10.74
CA GLY A 11 -9.92 5.39 -11.63
C GLY A 11 -8.78 4.50 -11.12
N SER A 12 -7.59 4.73 -11.65
CA SER A 12 -6.39 3.94 -11.41
C SER A 12 -5.35 4.61 -10.49
N GLN A 13 -5.62 5.83 -10.06
CA GLN A 13 -4.72 6.63 -9.21
C GLN A 13 -5.46 7.12 -7.97
N GLY A 14 -4.81 7.00 -6.81
CA GLY A 14 -5.39 7.38 -5.54
C GLY A 14 -4.39 7.20 -4.40
N PHE A 15 -4.73 7.72 -3.22
CA PHE A 15 -3.85 7.62 -2.07
C PHE A 15 -4.60 7.42 -0.76
N LEU A 16 -3.93 6.78 0.19
CA LEU A 16 -4.39 6.57 1.56
C LEU A 16 -3.26 6.94 2.51
N THR A 17 -3.52 7.84 3.46
CA THR A 17 -2.61 8.15 4.56
C THR A 17 -3.04 7.39 5.81
N ILE A 18 -2.09 6.70 6.44
CA ILE A 18 -2.33 5.84 7.60
C ILE A 18 -1.49 6.36 8.76
N ALA A 19 -2.15 6.84 9.82
CA ALA A 19 -1.51 7.09 11.09
C ALA A 19 -1.11 5.75 11.73
N LEU A 20 0.18 5.61 12.08
CA LEU A 20 0.72 4.40 12.70
C LEU A 20 0.42 4.41 14.20
N SER A 21 0.28 3.22 14.78
CA SER A 21 0.03 3.08 16.23
C SER A 21 1.19 3.60 17.09
N LEU A 22 2.42 3.58 16.55
CA LEU A 22 3.63 4.09 17.18
C LEU A 22 4.54 4.69 16.10
N PRO A 23 5.44 5.64 16.47
CA PRO A 23 6.52 6.05 15.60
C PRO A 23 7.47 4.86 15.32
N VAL A 24 7.67 4.54 14.04
CA VAL A 24 8.48 3.37 13.64
C VAL A 24 9.46 3.71 12.52
N ARG A 25 10.61 3.02 12.52
CA ARG A 25 11.48 2.89 11.35
C ARG A 25 10.85 1.86 10.43
N VAL A 26 10.22 2.32 9.35
CA VAL A 26 9.51 1.43 8.43
C VAL A 26 10.53 0.62 7.63
N THR A 27 10.40 -0.70 7.68
CA THR A 27 11.31 -1.61 6.99
C THR A 27 10.68 -2.21 5.74
N HIS A 28 9.41 -2.59 5.84
CA HIS A 28 8.70 -3.31 4.78
C HIS A 28 7.23 -2.92 4.81
N VAL A 29 6.57 -3.07 3.66
CA VAL A 29 5.11 -2.98 3.56
C VAL A 29 4.54 -4.26 2.99
N THR A 30 3.27 -4.53 3.23
CA THR A 30 2.58 -5.67 2.62
C THR A 30 1.28 -5.21 2.00
N LEU A 31 1.07 -5.58 0.74
CA LEU A 31 -0.17 -5.35 0.03
C LEU A 31 -0.84 -6.70 -0.25
N GLU A 32 -2.13 -6.75 0.02
CA GLU A 32 -2.95 -7.95 -0.11
C GLU A 32 -4.09 -7.68 -1.10
N HIS A 33 -4.40 -8.68 -1.93
CA HIS A 33 -5.61 -8.71 -2.75
C HIS A 33 -6.23 -10.12 -2.71
N ILE A 34 -7.50 -10.27 -3.12
CA ILE A 34 -8.07 -11.62 -3.29
C ILE A 34 -7.32 -12.39 -4.39
N PRO A 35 -7.15 -13.72 -4.26
CA PRO A 35 -6.68 -14.57 -5.35
C PRO A 35 -7.69 -14.58 -6.50
N LYS A 36 -7.20 -14.81 -7.73
CA LYS A 36 -8.04 -14.95 -8.94
C LYS A 36 -9.14 -16.00 -8.78
N SER A 37 -8.87 -17.09 -8.08
CA SER A 37 -9.82 -18.18 -7.82
C SER A 37 -11.04 -17.78 -6.98
N LEU A 38 -10.96 -16.67 -6.23
CA LEU A 38 -12.08 -16.12 -5.46
C LEU A 38 -12.77 -14.95 -6.17
N SER A 39 -12.27 -14.52 -7.33
CA SER A 39 -12.94 -13.51 -8.15
C SER A 39 -14.03 -14.16 -9.00
N PRO A 40 -15.28 -13.61 -9.02
CA PRO A 40 -16.35 -14.11 -9.87
C PRO A 40 -16.00 -14.13 -11.36
N THR A 41 -15.06 -13.29 -11.80
CA THR A 41 -14.63 -13.20 -13.21
C THR A 41 -13.32 -13.94 -13.49
N GLY A 42 -12.70 -14.57 -12.47
CA GLY A 42 -11.35 -15.13 -12.56
C GLY A 42 -10.24 -14.09 -12.74
N ARG A 43 -10.57 -12.80 -12.73
CA ARG A 43 -9.64 -11.68 -12.95
C ARG A 43 -9.58 -10.76 -11.74
N ILE A 44 -8.47 -10.04 -11.61
CA ILE A 44 -8.24 -9.06 -10.54
C ILE A 44 -7.77 -7.72 -11.12
N ASP A 45 -8.38 -7.30 -12.23
CA ASP A 45 -7.98 -6.11 -13.00
C ASP A 45 -8.06 -4.81 -12.16
N SER A 46 -8.87 -4.80 -11.09
CA SER A 46 -8.98 -3.70 -10.12
C SER A 46 -7.87 -3.68 -9.06
N ALA A 47 -7.01 -4.70 -9.01
CA ALA A 47 -5.91 -4.73 -8.06
C ALA A 47 -4.92 -3.59 -8.37
N PRO A 48 -4.34 -2.94 -7.36
CA PRO A 48 -3.23 -2.02 -7.57
C PRO A 48 -2.11 -2.70 -8.34
N ARG A 49 -1.47 -1.98 -9.27
CA ARG A 49 -0.31 -2.45 -10.04
C ARG A 49 0.92 -1.73 -9.54
N GLU A 50 1.19 -0.53 -10.03
CA GLU A 50 2.29 0.28 -9.53
C GLU A 50 1.84 1.12 -8.36
N PHE A 51 2.63 1.15 -7.29
CA PHE A 51 2.37 1.97 -6.13
C PHE A 51 3.67 2.50 -5.53
N ALA A 52 3.57 3.63 -4.83
CA ALA A 52 4.66 4.25 -4.09
C ALA A 52 4.29 4.39 -2.62
N VAL A 53 5.31 4.41 -1.77
CA VAL A 53 5.17 4.53 -0.32
C VAL A 53 5.94 5.78 0.13
N TYR A 54 5.30 6.57 0.97
CA TYR A 54 5.88 7.78 1.56
C TYR A 54 5.75 7.73 3.08
N GLY A 55 6.78 8.19 3.79
CA GLY A 55 6.79 8.34 5.24
C GLY A 55 6.56 9.80 5.63
N LEU A 56 5.72 10.03 6.65
CA LEU A 56 5.42 11.36 7.18
C LEU A 56 5.83 11.42 8.65
N SER A 57 6.53 12.49 9.03
CA SER A 57 7.02 12.67 10.40
C SER A 57 5.97 13.35 11.28
N GLY A 58 5.08 14.15 10.69
CA GLY A 58 3.91 14.75 11.30
C GLY A 58 2.60 14.38 10.61
N PHE A 59 1.56 15.14 10.93
CA PHE A 59 0.20 15.01 10.39
C PHE A 59 -0.27 16.29 9.68
N ASP A 60 0.66 17.19 9.37
CA ASP A 60 0.32 18.42 8.66
C ASP A 60 -0.04 18.08 7.20
N GLU A 61 -1.18 18.57 6.73
CA GLU A 61 -1.68 18.29 5.38
C GLU A 61 -0.75 18.86 4.29
N GLN A 62 0.07 19.86 4.63
CA GLN A 62 1.08 20.43 3.74
C GLN A 62 2.45 19.73 3.79
N GLU A 63 2.65 18.75 4.70
CA GLU A 63 3.93 18.03 4.79
C GLU A 63 4.10 17.11 3.57
N GLU A 64 5.07 17.44 2.71
CA GLU A 64 5.44 16.57 1.61
C GLU A 64 6.16 15.33 2.17
N GLY A 65 5.48 14.18 2.13
CA GLY A 65 6.01 12.93 2.66
C GLY A 65 7.33 12.53 1.98
N LYS A 66 8.24 11.94 2.75
CA LYS A 66 9.51 11.42 2.22
C LYS A 66 9.27 10.14 1.43
N PHE A 67 9.73 10.09 0.18
CA PHE A 67 9.66 8.90 -0.66
C PHE A 67 10.46 7.74 -0.04
N LEU A 68 9.80 6.59 0.15
CA LEU A 68 10.42 5.39 0.74
C LEU A 68 10.65 4.28 -0.28
N GLY A 69 9.90 4.26 -1.38
CA GLY A 69 10.04 3.25 -2.41
C GLY A 69 8.86 3.19 -3.37
N ARG A 70 9.10 2.56 -4.52
CA ARG A 70 8.10 2.28 -5.55
C ARG A 70 8.16 0.80 -5.92
N PHE A 71 6.99 0.19 -6.01
CA PHE A 71 6.84 -1.25 -6.17
C PHE A 71 5.74 -1.59 -7.17
N THR A 72 5.73 -2.86 -7.60
CA THR A 72 4.68 -3.41 -8.45
C THR A 72 4.08 -4.63 -7.78
N TYR A 73 2.78 -4.59 -7.48
CA TYR A 73 2.04 -5.77 -7.06
C TYR A 73 1.80 -6.67 -8.25
N ASN A 74 2.26 -7.92 -8.20
CA ASN A 74 2.17 -8.89 -9.28
C ASN A 74 0.80 -9.59 -9.28
N SER A 75 -0.04 -9.38 -10.29
CA SER A 75 -1.35 -10.03 -10.37
C SER A 75 -1.29 -11.55 -10.60
N ASP A 76 -0.16 -12.07 -11.07
CA ASP A 76 0.10 -13.50 -11.26
C ASP A 76 0.87 -14.13 -10.07
N GLY A 77 1.25 -13.31 -9.08
CA GLY A 77 1.94 -13.76 -7.89
C GLY A 77 1.01 -14.20 -6.76
N GLU A 78 1.60 -14.41 -5.58
CA GLU A 78 0.83 -14.73 -4.37
C GLU A 78 -0.12 -13.57 -3.98
N PRO A 79 -1.29 -13.87 -3.37
CA PRO A 79 -2.27 -12.84 -2.99
C PRO A 79 -1.76 -11.85 -1.92
N ILE A 80 -0.78 -12.28 -1.11
CA ILE A 80 -0.12 -11.48 -0.08
C ILE A 80 1.31 -11.22 -0.56
N GLN A 81 1.67 -9.95 -0.80
CA GLN A 81 3.01 -9.59 -1.27
C GLN A 81 3.66 -8.57 -0.33
N THR A 82 4.89 -8.87 0.09
CA THR A 82 5.69 -8.03 0.98
C THR A 82 6.82 -7.39 0.19
N PHE A 83 7.06 -6.10 0.43
CA PHE A 83 8.00 -5.28 -0.31
C PHE A 83 8.98 -4.63 0.66
N GLU A 84 10.27 -4.86 0.45
CA GLU A 84 11.34 -4.27 1.26
C GLU A 84 11.62 -2.84 0.84
N LEU A 85 11.73 -1.93 1.82
CA LEU A 85 12.05 -0.53 1.54
C LEU A 85 13.57 -0.36 1.40
N PRO A 86 14.05 0.27 0.30
CA PRO A 86 15.48 0.50 0.06
C PRO A 86 16.18 1.28 1.18
N ASP A 87 15.51 2.31 1.75
CA ASP A 87 16.07 3.23 2.75
C ASP A 87 15.49 3.01 4.16
N SER A 88 15.37 1.73 4.57
CA SER A 88 14.62 1.28 5.75
C SER A 88 15.14 1.68 7.15
N VAL A 89 16.22 2.48 7.26
CA VAL A 89 17.03 2.46 8.50
C VAL A 89 17.28 3.81 9.17
N LYS A 90 17.01 4.94 8.52
CA LYS A 90 17.43 6.25 9.07
C LYS A 90 16.34 6.98 9.84
N ASP A 91 15.15 7.07 9.28
CA ASP A 91 14.11 7.97 9.79
C ASP A 91 12.97 7.21 10.46
N VAL A 92 12.27 7.94 11.33
CA VAL A 92 11.10 7.44 12.07
C VAL A 92 9.89 8.18 11.57
N TYR A 93 8.84 7.43 11.22
CA TYR A 93 7.60 7.99 10.69
C TYR A 93 6.44 7.72 11.63
N ARG A 94 5.52 8.69 11.70
CA ARG A 94 4.25 8.59 12.44
C ARG A 94 3.08 8.23 11.54
N ALA A 95 3.21 8.51 10.25
CA ALA A 95 2.25 8.07 9.26
C ALA A 95 2.96 7.55 8.01
N VAL A 96 2.26 6.72 7.25
CA VAL A 96 2.68 6.22 5.95
C VAL A 96 1.57 6.49 4.95
N GLN A 97 1.93 7.00 3.78
CA GLN A 97 1.03 7.18 2.67
C GLN A 97 1.31 6.14 1.57
N LEU A 98 0.28 5.36 1.25
CA LEU A 98 0.23 4.53 0.05
C LEU A 98 -0.29 5.41 -1.10
N ARG A 99 0.47 5.52 -2.19
CA ARG A 99 0.01 6.11 -3.45
C ARG A 99 -0.10 5.02 -4.51
N VAL A 100 -1.31 4.70 -4.95
CA VAL A 100 -1.53 3.84 -6.11
C VAL A 100 -1.37 4.69 -7.37
N LEU A 101 -0.52 4.22 -8.29
CA LEU A 101 -0.14 4.92 -9.52
C LEU A 101 -0.82 4.31 -10.76
N SER A 102 -1.13 3.02 -10.70
CA SER A 102 -1.88 2.30 -11.72
C SER A 102 -2.57 1.07 -11.15
N ASN A 103 -3.49 0.48 -11.92
CA ASN A 103 -4.10 -0.82 -11.64
C ASN A 103 -3.82 -1.80 -12.80
N TRP A 104 -4.40 -2.99 -12.72
CA TRP A 104 -4.24 -4.05 -13.71
C TRP A 104 -5.22 -3.98 -14.90
N GLY A 105 -5.90 -2.85 -15.10
CA GLY A 105 -6.69 -2.58 -16.30
C GLY A 105 -8.18 -2.37 -16.08
N ASN A 106 -8.67 -2.30 -14.83
CA ASN A 106 -10.04 -1.89 -14.58
C ASN A 106 -10.21 -0.38 -14.91
N PRO A 107 -11.13 -0.01 -15.83
CA PRO A 107 -11.25 1.37 -16.30
C PRO A 107 -11.97 2.30 -15.32
N GLU A 108 -12.73 1.76 -14.37
CA GLU A 108 -13.62 2.53 -13.51
C GLU A 108 -13.04 2.76 -12.11
N TYR A 109 -12.34 1.77 -11.55
CA TYR A 109 -11.89 1.83 -10.16
C TYR A 109 -10.69 0.95 -9.86
N SER A 110 -10.09 1.18 -8.69
CA SER A 110 -9.10 0.30 -8.08
C SER A 110 -9.54 -0.08 -6.67
N CYS A 111 -9.17 -1.27 -6.20
CA CYS A 111 -9.57 -1.77 -4.89
C CYS A 111 -8.39 -2.25 -4.05
N VAL A 112 -8.18 -1.62 -2.90
CA VAL A 112 -7.17 -2.02 -1.91
C VAL A 112 -7.85 -2.84 -0.82
N TYR A 113 -7.47 -4.10 -0.65
CA TYR A 113 -8.05 -4.96 0.40
C TYR A 113 -7.35 -4.80 1.74
N ARG A 114 -6.02 -4.91 1.76
CA ARG A 114 -5.25 -4.70 3.00
C ARG A 114 -3.87 -4.18 2.68
N PHE A 115 -3.48 -3.12 3.38
CA PHE A 115 -2.13 -2.61 3.40
C PHE A 115 -1.60 -2.70 4.84
N ARG A 116 -0.38 -3.21 5.01
CA ARG A 116 0.27 -3.36 6.32
C ARG A 116 1.62 -2.66 6.26
N VAL A 117 1.97 -2.03 7.37
CA VAL A 117 3.26 -1.35 7.56
C VAL A 117 4.01 -2.09 8.65
N HIS A 118 5.27 -2.46 8.37
CA HIS A 118 6.13 -3.20 9.28
C HIS A 118 7.39 -2.40 9.57
N GLY A 119 7.89 -2.47 10.79
CA GLY A 119 9.02 -1.66 11.19
C GLY A 119 9.46 -1.93 12.62
N GLN A 120 10.54 -1.25 13.00
CA GLN A 120 11.04 -1.28 14.37
C GLN A 120 10.59 -0.01 15.09
N PRO A 121 9.88 -0.11 16.24
CA PRO A 121 9.61 1.03 17.08
C PRO A 121 10.91 1.57 17.69
N LEU A 122 10.90 2.84 18.10
CA LEU A 122 11.99 3.38 18.91
C LEU A 122 12.04 2.68 20.28
N PRO A 123 13.23 2.35 20.81
CA PRO A 123 13.37 1.86 22.18
C PRO A 123 12.78 2.86 23.17
N HIS A 124 12.07 2.36 24.18
CA HIS A 124 11.56 3.14 25.31
C HIS A 124 12.67 3.47 26.31
#